data_AF-A0A517XM60-F1
#
_entry.id   AF-A0A517XM60-F1
#
_cell.length_a   1.000
_cell.length_b   1.000
_cell.length_c   1.000
_cell.angle_alpha   90.00
_cell.angle_beta   90.00
_cell.angle_gamma   90.00
#
_symmetry.space_group_name_H-M   'P 1'
#
loop_
_entity.id
_entity.type
_entity.pdbx_description
1 polymer ?
#
loop_
_entity_poly.entity_id
_entity_poly.type
_entity_poly.pdbx_seq_one_letter_code
_entity_poly.pdbx_strand_id
1 'polypeptide(L)' 'MPVDPDKRKMREVKRAVKKRGNKHRRQELKKTLAGNPEEAAHAEENLGRFRSDTLNGLDRDATRRKPDAG' A
#
# COMPACT_ATOMS: atom_id res chain seq x y z
N MET A 1 -10.11 3.99 -24.91
CA MET A 1 -10.37 5.15 -24.03
C MET A 1 -9.05 5.61 -23.43
N PRO A 2 -8.60 6.86 -23.65
CA PRO A 2 -7.41 7.39 -22.97
C PRO A 2 -7.62 7.34 -21.45
N VAL A 3 -6.58 6.97 -20.70
CA VAL A 3 -6.63 6.92 -19.24
C VAL A 3 -6.75 8.33 -18.72
N ASP A 4 -7.84 8.60 -18.00
CA ASP A 4 -8.07 9.86 -17.30
C ASP A 4 -6.80 10.28 -16.50
N PRO A 5 -6.22 11.45 -16.78
CA PRO A 5 -4.97 11.91 -16.16
C PRO A 5 -5.04 11.98 -14.63
N ASP A 6 -6.22 12.17 -14.05
CA ASP A 6 -6.38 12.19 -12.59
C ASP A 6 -6.32 10.79 -11.99
N LYS A 7 -6.79 9.77 -12.72
CA LYS A 7 -6.59 8.36 -12.34
C LYS A 7 -5.12 7.96 -12.39
N ARG A 8 -4.37 8.48 -13.38
CA ARG A 8 -2.92 8.26 -13.46
C ARG A 8 -2.20 8.83 -12.24
N LYS A 9 -2.49 10.10 -11.88
CA LYS A 9 -1.93 10.75 -10.68
C LYS A 9 -2.28 9.97 -9.40
N MET A 10 -3.53 9.53 -9.23
CA MET A 10 -3.93 8.74 -8.06
C MET A 10 -3.18 7.40 -7.97
N ARG A 11 -2.97 6.71 -9.10
CA ARG A 11 -2.18 5.48 -9.14
C ARG A 11 -0.71 5.73 -8.78
N GLU A 12 -0.14 6.84 -9.25
CA GLU A 12 1.23 7.25 -8.90
C GLU A 12 1.38 7.56 -7.41
N VAL A 13 0.45 8.32 -6.83
CA VAL A 13 0.42 8.59 -5.38
C VAL A 13 0.36 7.29 -4.59
N LYS A 14 -0.54 6.37 -4.96
CA LYS A 14 -0.65 5.06 -4.31
C LYS A 14 0.63 4.24 -4.42
N ARG A 15 1.26 4.22 -5.60
CA ARG A 15 2.55 3.54 -5.81
C ARG A 15 3.65 4.16 -4.95
N ALA A 16 3.71 5.49 -4.86
CA ALA A 16 4.68 6.20 -4.02
C ALA A 16 4.50 5.86 -2.54
N VAL A 17 3.26 5.87 -2.03
CA VAL A 17 2.94 5.50 -0.65
C VAL A 17 3.30 4.04 -0.38
N LYS A 18 2.90 3.09 -1.26
CA LYS A 18 3.28 1.68 -1.14
C LYS A 18 4.78 1.45 -1.13
N LYS A 19 5.52 2.13 -2.00
CA LYS A 19 6.98 2.03 -2.08
C LYS A 19 7.63 2.51 -0.77
N ARG A 20 7.16 3.63 -0.23
CA ARG A 20 7.62 4.16 1.07
C ARG A 20 7.28 3.21 2.22
N GLY A 21 6.05 2.67 2.26
CA GLY A 21 5.64 1.69 3.28
C GLY A 21 6.44 0.40 3.25
N ASN A 22 6.74 -0.15 2.07
CA ASN A 22 7.59 -1.34 1.98
C ASN A 22 9.03 -1.03 2.45
N LYS A 23 9.57 0.15 2.11
CA LYS A 23 10.88 0.58 2.61
C LYS A 23 10.89 0.68 4.13
N HIS A 24 9.87 1.29 4.72
CA HIS A 24 9.69 1.39 6.17
C HIS A 24 9.66 -0.01 6.82
N ARG A 25 8.76 -0.88 6.37
CA ARG A 25 8.63 -2.25 6.88
C ARG A 25 9.93 -3.03 6.83
N ARG A 26 10.67 -2.94 5.72
CA ARG A 26 11.99 -3.61 5.61
C ARG A 26 13.01 -3.03 6.58
N GLN A 27 12.96 -1.73 6.87
CA GLN A 27 13.87 -1.11 7.82
C GLN A 27 13.54 -1.54 9.25
N GLU A 28 12.28 -1.53 9.64
CA GLU A 28 11.84 -1.96 10.96
C GLU A 28 12.16 -3.45 11.18
N LEU A 29 11.80 -4.33 10.22
CA LEU A 29 12.15 -5.75 10.30
C LEU A 29 13.66 -5.98 10.49
N LYS A 30 14.51 -5.22 9.78
CA LYS A 30 15.97 -5.30 9.95
C LYS A 30 16.43 -4.89 11.34
N LYS A 31 15.85 -3.83 11.90
CA LYS A 31 16.16 -3.39 13.28
C LYS A 31 15.72 -4.45 14.28
N THR A 32 14.51 -4.99 14.13
CA THR A 32 14.00 -6.03 15.03
C THR A 32 14.84 -7.30 14.95
N LEU A 33 15.22 -7.76 13.75
CA LEU A 33 16.12 -8.91 13.60
C LEU A 33 17.48 -8.70 14.26
N ALA A 34 17.99 -7.46 14.29
CA ALA A 34 19.28 -7.16 14.92
C ALA A 34 19.17 -7.03 16.46
N GLY A 35 18.06 -6.50 16.98
CA GLY A 35 17.88 -6.21 18.40
C GLY A 35 17.13 -7.29 19.19
N ASN A 36 16.25 -8.05 18.54
CA ASN A 36 15.45 -9.13 19.12
C ASN A 36 15.09 -10.18 18.03
N PRO A 37 16.07 -11.00 17.59
CA PRO A 37 15.89 -11.94 16.48
C PRO A 37 14.81 -12.98 16.73
N GLU A 38 14.62 -13.43 17.98
CA GLU A 38 13.67 -14.48 18.33
C GLU A 38 12.22 -14.01 18.15
N GLU A 39 11.91 -12.78 18.59
CA GLU A 39 10.56 -12.21 18.46
C GLU A 39 10.31 -11.50 17.12
N ALA A 40 11.31 -11.40 16.25
CA ALA A 40 11.17 -10.70 14.98
C ALA A 40 10.08 -11.30 14.07
N ALA A 41 9.79 -12.60 14.21
CA ALA A 41 8.72 -13.28 13.49
C ALA A 41 7.31 -12.86 13.95
N HIS A 42 7.18 -12.41 15.20
CA HIS A 42 5.91 -12.00 15.82
C HIS A 42 5.71 -10.48 15.80
N ALA A 43 6.70 -9.72 15.34
CA ALA A 43 6.61 -8.27 15.26
C ALA A 43 5.52 -7.82 14.28
N GLU A 44 4.50 -7.10 14.79
CA GLU A 44 3.48 -6.48 13.97
C GLU A 44 3.99 -5.21 13.30
N GLU A 45 3.78 -5.10 11.99
CA GLU A 45 4.13 -3.89 11.25
C GLU A 45 3.06 -2.80 11.46
N ASN A 46 3.46 -1.67 12.04
CA ASN A 46 2.63 -0.46 12.07
C ASN A 46 3.04 0.51 10.96
N LEU A 47 2.33 0.42 9.82
CA LEU A 47 2.59 1.27 8.66
C LEU A 47 2.25 2.75 8.86
N GLY A 48 1.41 3.11 9.85
CA GLY A 48 1.00 4.49 10.15
C GLY A 48 0.67 5.31 8.89
N ARG A 49 1.42 6.39 8.67
CA ARG A 49 1.28 7.29 7.50
C ARG A 49 1.61 6.67 6.13
N PHE A 50 2.20 5.47 6.10
CA PHE A 50 2.55 4.74 4.88
C PHE A 50 1.48 3.73 4.46
N ARG A 51 0.34 3.73 5.16
CA ARG A 51 -0.86 2.98 4.79
C ARG A 51 -1.38 3.45 3.43
N SER A 52 -1.58 2.49 2.51
CA SER A 52 -2.05 2.74 1.14
C SER A 52 -3.47 2.23 0.88
N ASP A 53 -4.06 1.60 1.88
CA ASP A 53 -5.42 1.08 1.91
C ASP A 53 -6.47 2.19 1.81
N THR A 54 -6.20 3.35 2.41
CA THR A 54 -7.00 4.58 2.24
C THR A 54 -7.07 5.07 0.78
N LEU A 55 -6.15 4.60 -0.07
CA LEU A 55 -6.11 4.92 -1.51
C LEU A 55 -6.74 3.82 -2.39
N ASN A 56 -7.39 2.83 -1.79
CA ASN A 56 -8.19 1.84 -2.54
C ASN A 56 -9.52 2.48 -2.97
N GLY A 57 -9.96 2.22 -4.21
CA GLY A 57 -11.28 2.67 -4.69
C GLY A 57 -11.38 4.15 -5.11
N LEU A 58 -10.43 5.01 -4.73
CA LEU A 58 -10.47 6.45 -5.05
C LEU A 58 -10.42 6.77 -6.55
N ASP A 59 -9.81 5.91 -7.36
CA ASP A 59 -9.70 6.07 -8.81
C ASP A 59 -11.02 5.91 -9.59
N ARG A 60 -12.13 5.59 -8.90
CA ARG A 60 -13.46 5.31 -9.50
C ARG A 60 -13.29 4.47 -10.77
N ASP A 61 -12.48 3.43 -10.66
CA ASP A 61 -12.11 2.60 -11.79
C ASP A 61 -13.35 1.82 -12.25
N ALA A 62 -13.86 2.14 -13.44
CA ALA A 62 -15.07 1.53 -13.98
C ALA A 62 -14.92 0.02 -14.14
N THR A 63 -13.69 -0.47 -14.32
CA THR A 63 -13.37 -1.91 -14.39
C THR A 63 -13.50 -2.64 -13.05
N ARG A 64 -13.64 -1.90 -11.93
CA ARG A 64 -13.90 -2.48 -10.60
C ARG A 64 -15.38 -2.64 -10.28
N ARG A 65 -16.29 -2.11 -11.10
CA ARG A 65 -17.71 -2.46 -10.98
C ARG A 65 -17.83 -3.92 -11.42
N LYS A 66 -18.20 -4.81 -10.49
CA LYS A 66 -18.65 -6.13 -10.89
C LYS A 66 -19.89 -5.92 -11.77
N PRO A 67 -20.03 -6.61 -12.92
CA PRO A 67 -21.32 -6.63 -13.59
C PRO A 67 -22.32 -7.13 -12.56
N ASP A 68 -23.40 -6.39 -12.36
CA ASP A 68 -24.49 -6.81 -11.50
C ASP A 68 -24.85 -8.24 -11.92
N ALA A 69 -24.79 -9.18 -10.98
CA ALA A 69 -25.24 -10.54 -11.22
C ALA A 69 -26.76 -10.47 -11.38
N GLY A 70 -27.20 -10.31 -12.63
CA GLY A 70 -28.60 -10.41 -13.04
C GLY A 70 -29.10 -11.84 -12.94
#